data_AF-A0A0F7JPB7-F1
#
_entry.id   AF-A0A0F7JPB7-F1
#
_cell.length_a   1.000
_cell.length_b   1.000
_cell.length_c   1.000
_cell.angle_alpha   90.00
_cell.angle_beta   90.00
_cell.angle_gamma   90.00
#
_symmetry.space_group_name_H-M   'P 1'
#
loop_
_entity.id
_entity.type
_entity.pdbx_description
1 polymer ?
#
loop_
_entity_poly.entity_id
_entity_poly.type
_entity_poly.pdbx_seq_one_letter_code
_entity_poly.pdbx_strand_id
1 'polypeptide(L)'
;MAEPHRVRDALRASMTAWATLTVRDDQARVTLAPDLDVLALQLDAIDPGWSLTWACDHPAPPIVRARLSVLGAAREGLATAHTLQDAKLAALADLARSYGVTPTSDPIWVEYDPEDGANTSELETDTPAPRPAAERPLPPQPPRDPQMEKARRHIEDLLEQLKVAGRGGEAARILMRGYGETLEESRAIYKDLHALLKG
;
A
#
# COMPACT_ATOMS: atom_id res chain seq x y z
N MET A 1 4.61 25.37 -19.25
CA MET A 1 3.61 24.43 -18.68
C MET A 1 3.96 23.00 -19.10
N ALA A 2 4.90 22.35 -18.41
CA ALA A 2 5.34 20.96 -18.69
C ALA A 2 5.15 20.02 -17.47
N GLU A 3 4.73 20.58 -16.34
CA GLU A 3 4.72 19.98 -15.01
C GLU A 3 3.62 18.93 -14.77
N PRO A 4 2.33 19.17 -15.11
CA PRO A 4 1.28 18.19 -14.83
C PRO A 4 1.37 16.91 -15.68
N HIS A 5 2.03 16.98 -16.84
CA HIS A 5 2.24 15.83 -17.70
C HIS A 5 3.22 14.82 -17.09
N ARG A 6 4.26 15.30 -16.39
CA ARG A 6 5.26 14.43 -15.73
C ARG A 6 4.65 13.61 -14.60
N VAL A 7 3.78 14.21 -13.79
CA VAL A 7 3.07 13.50 -12.71
C VAL A 7 2.15 12.43 -13.30
N ARG A 8 1.42 12.76 -14.37
CA ARG A 8 0.57 11.80 -15.08
C ARG A 8 1.38 10.64 -15.67
N ASP A 9 2.53 10.93 -16.26
CA ASP A 9 3.38 9.91 -16.87
C ASP A 9 4.03 9.02 -15.81
N ALA A 10 4.36 9.58 -14.64
CA ALA A 10 4.84 8.80 -13.51
C ALA A 10 3.77 7.86 -12.96
N LEU A 11 2.56 8.38 -12.74
CA LEU A 11 1.39 7.59 -12.35
C LEU A 11 1.08 6.48 -13.35
N ARG A 12 1.22 6.73 -14.65
CA ARG A 12 1.02 5.71 -15.68
C ARG A 12 2.11 4.64 -15.62
N ALA A 13 3.37 5.04 -15.46
CA ALA A 13 4.51 4.12 -15.43
C ALA A 13 4.51 3.22 -14.19
N SER A 14 3.89 3.65 -13.09
CA SER A 14 3.76 2.85 -11.87
C SER A 14 2.53 1.95 -11.84
N MET A 15 1.69 1.88 -12.89
CA MET A 15 0.52 0.99 -12.94
C MET A 15 0.95 -0.48 -13.11
N THR A 16 1.48 -1.08 -12.04
CA THR A 16 2.05 -2.42 -12.02
C THR A 16 1.54 -3.27 -10.84
N ALA A 17 0.79 -2.68 -9.91
CA ALA A 17 0.19 -3.39 -8.79
C ALA A 17 -1.29 -3.70 -9.06
N TRP A 18 -1.84 -4.67 -8.32
CA TRP A 18 -3.25 -5.06 -8.43
C TRP A 18 -3.97 -4.90 -7.09
N ALA A 19 -5.16 -4.32 -7.14
CA ALA A 19 -6.02 -4.14 -5.97
C ALA A 19 -7.24 -5.05 -6.06
N THR A 20 -7.50 -5.84 -5.01
CA THR A 20 -8.69 -6.71 -4.93
C THR A 20 -9.90 -5.92 -4.44
N LEU A 21 -10.80 -5.58 -5.36
CA LEU A 21 -12.00 -4.77 -5.08
C LEU A 21 -13.07 -5.55 -4.31
N THR A 22 -13.34 -6.78 -4.73
CA THR A 22 -14.32 -7.66 -4.08
C THR A 22 -13.92 -9.10 -4.30
N VAL A 23 -14.29 -9.96 -3.36
CA VAL A 23 -14.19 -11.41 -3.49
C VAL A 23 -15.59 -12.00 -3.52
N ARG A 24 -15.79 -13.02 -4.35
CA ARG A 24 -17.01 -13.84 -4.44
C ARG A 24 -16.58 -15.28 -4.62
N ASP A 25 -16.87 -16.12 -3.63
CA ASP A 25 -16.51 -17.54 -3.63
C ASP A 25 -15.00 -17.73 -3.92
N ASP A 26 -14.67 -18.34 -5.05
CA ASP A 26 -13.32 -18.63 -5.55
C ASP A 26 -12.79 -17.57 -6.53
N GLN A 27 -13.43 -16.39 -6.59
CA GLN A 27 -13.08 -15.33 -7.53
C GLN A 27 -12.86 -13.98 -6.86
N ALA A 28 -11.83 -13.26 -7.30
CA ALA A 28 -11.54 -11.89 -6.91
C ALA A 28 -11.71 -10.97 -8.11
N ARG A 29 -12.36 -9.84 -7.91
CA ARG A 29 -12.38 -8.76 -8.89
C ARG A 29 -11.22 -7.82 -8.60
N VAL A 30 -10.26 -7.75 -9.51
CA VAL A 30 -9.06 -6.92 -9.37
C VAL A 30 -9.07 -5.74 -10.33
N THR A 31 -8.40 -4.65 -9.94
CA THR A 31 -8.10 -3.50 -10.81
C THR A 31 -6.63 -3.18 -10.76
N LEU A 32 -6.08 -2.72 -11.89
CA LEU A 32 -4.73 -2.20 -11.95
C LEU A 32 -4.62 -0.92 -11.10
N ALA A 33 -3.55 -0.81 -10.35
CA ALA A 33 -3.27 0.29 -9.45
C ALA A 33 -1.79 0.70 -9.52
N PRO A 34 -1.46 1.95 -9.14
CA PRO A 34 -0.08 2.38 -8.96
C PRO A 34 0.60 1.57 -7.86
N ASP A 35 1.77 1.00 -8.17
CA ASP A 35 2.74 0.56 -7.19
C ASP A 35 3.34 1.80 -6.51
N LEU A 36 3.25 1.84 -5.18
CA LEU A 36 3.62 3.02 -4.41
C LEU A 36 5.14 3.24 -4.38
N ASP A 37 5.94 2.16 -4.35
CA ASP A 37 7.39 2.26 -4.29
C ASP A 37 7.94 2.77 -5.62
N VAL A 38 7.41 2.26 -6.74
CA VAL A 38 7.75 2.75 -8.09
C VAL A 38 7.32 4.21 -8.27
N LEU A 39 6.10 4.55 -7.80
CA LEU A 39 5.58 5.91 -7.89
C LEU A 39 6.42 6.90 -7.06
N ALA A 40 6.74 6.56 -5.81
CA ALA A 40 7.48 7.41 -4.88
C ALA A 40 8.83 7.84 -5.47
N LEU A 41 9.59 6.89 -6.01
CA LEU A 41 10.88 7.17 -6.65
C LEU A 41 10.78 8.17 -7.80
N GLN A 42 9.71 8.09 -8.59
CA GLN A 42 9.48 9.01 -9.71
C GLN A 42 8.99 10.38 -9.23
N LEU A 43 8.17 10.43 -8.18
CA LEU A 43 7.70 11.68 -7.58
C LEU A 43 8.85 12.44 -6.91
N ASP A 44 9.78 11.76 -6.22
CA ASP A 44 10.98 12.37 -5.64
C ASP A 44 11.81 13.14 -6.69
N ALA A 45 11.90 12.60 -7.91
CA ALA A 45 12.61 13.23 -9.01
C ALA A 45 11.85 14.41 -9.63
N ILE A 46 10.53 14.46 -9.47
CA ILE A 46 9.65 15.51 -10.03
C ILE A 46 9.52 16.67 -9.05
N ASP A 47 9.25 16.37 -7.78
CA ASP A 47 9.03 17.31 -6.70
C ASP A 47 9.41 16.67 -5.37
N PRO A 48 10.59 16.95 -4.78
CA PRO A 48 10.99 16.38 -3.50
C PRO A 48 10.11 16.84 -2.31
N GLY A 49 9.24 17.83 -2.51
CA GLY A 49 8.25 18.28 -1.54
C GLY A 49 6.91 17.53 -1.64
N TRP A 50 6.81 16.50 -2.48
CA TRP A 50 5.58 15.72 -2.61
C TRP A 50 5.19 15.07 -1.28
N SER A 51 3.90 14.84 -1.10
CA SER A 51 3.40 14.11 0.06
C SER A 51 2.16 13.31 -0.29
N LEU A 52 2.05 12.13 0.32
CA LEU A 52 0.87 11.28 0.24
C LEU A 52 0.35 11.04 1.64
N THR A 53 -0.94 11.34 1.84
CA THR A 53 -1.62 11.15 3.12
C THR A 53 -2.81 10.22 2.94
N TRP A 54 -3.07 9.43 3.98
CA TRP A 54 -4.12 8.42 3.99
C TRP A 54 -5.15 8.77 5.04
N ALA A 55 -6.42 8.58 4.72
CA ALA A 55 -7.51 8.59 5.69
C ALA A 55 -8.38 7.35 5.49
N CYS A 56 -8.83 6.76 6.58
CA CYS A 56 -9.81 5.68 6.57
C CYS A 56 -11.11 6.24 7.14
N ASP A 57 -12.11 6.43 6.27
CA ASP A 57 -13.40 7.00 6.64
C ASP A 57 -14.29 5.96 7.32
N HIS A 58 -14.13 4.69 6.95
CA HIS A 58 -14.91 3.58 7.50
C HIS A 58 -14.05 2.31 7.52
N PRO A 59 -14.05 1.51 8.60
CA PRO A 59 -13.19 0.34 8.73
C PRO A 59 -13.78 -0.97 8.14
N ALA A 60 -15.11 -1.09 8.02
CA ALA A 60 -15.77 -2.31 7.52
C ALA A 60 -17.17 -2.04 6.89
N PRO A 61 -17.30 -1.86 5.56
CA PRO A 61 -16.24 -2.01 4.56
C PRO A 61 -15.18 -0.91 4.69
N PRO A 62 -13.92 -1.20 4.31
CA PRO A 62 -12.85 -0.22 4.34
C PRO A 62 -13.08 0.84 3.26
N ILE A 63 -13.25 2.09 3.67
CA ILE A 63 -13.31 3.25 2.77
C ILE A 63 -12.05 4.08 3.01
N VAL A 64 -11.17 4.11 2.01
CA VAL A 64 -9.86 4.77 2.10
C VAL A 64 -9.79 5.94 1.13
N ARG A 65 -9.28 7.06 1.64
CA ARG A 65 -8.93 8.24 0.87
C ARG A 65 -7.41 8.37 0.78
N ALA A 66 -6.92 8.53 -0.42
CA ALA A 66 -5.53 8.86 -0.72
C ALA A 66 -5.46 10.32 -1.19
N ARG A 67 -4.67 11.15 -0.53
CA ARG A 67 -4.43 12.55 -0.95
C ARG A 67 -2.98 12.73 -1.33
N LEU A 68 -2.73 12.99 -2.61
CA LEU A 68 -1.41 13.30 -3.15
C LEU A 68 -1.28 14.80 -3.38
N SER A 69 -0.29 15.41 -2.74
CA SER A 69 0.13 16.79 -2.97
C SER A 69 1.47 16.78 -3.71
N VAL A 70 1.52 17.38 -4.90
CA VAL A 70 2.69 17.39 -5.78
C VAL A 70 2.64 18.63 -6.70
N LEU A 71 3.78 19.30 -6.89
CA LEU A 71 3.94 20.53 -7.68
C LEU A 71 2.92 21.63 -7.29
N GLY A 72 2.63 21.74 -5.99
CA GLY A 72 1.69 22.71 -5.44
C GLY A 72 0.20 22.41 -5.70
N ALA A 73 -0.14 21.30 -6.34
CA ALA A 73 -1.51 20.82 -6.50
C ALA A 73 -1.79 19.66 -5.54
N ALA A 74 -3.02 19.58 -5.02
CA ALA A 74 -3.48 18.43 -4.25
C ALA A 74 -4.66 17.77 -4.97
N ARG A 75 -4.60 16.45 -5.12
CA ARG A 75 -5.72 15.64 -5.62
C ARG A 75 -5.97 14.49 -4.67
N GLU A 76 -7.21 14.01 -4.69
CA GLU A 76 -7.68 12.97 -3.80
C GLU A 76 -8.32 11.86 -4.63
N GLY A 77 -8.14 10.62 -4.19
CA GLY A 77 -8.85 9.45 -4.66
C GLY A 77 -9.55 8.75 -3.50
N LEU A 78 -10.72 8.20 -3.74
CA LEU A 78 -11.53 7.52 -2.73
C LEU A 78 -11.96 6.15 -3.24
N ALA A 79 -11.69 5.10 -2.48
CA ALA A 79 -12.10 3.76 -2.87
C ALA A 79 -12.50 2.87 -1.69
N THR A 80 -13.25 1.84 -2.02
CA THR A 80 -13.55 0.70 -1.15
C THR A 80 -12.99 -0.57 -1.79
N ALA A 81 -12.60 -1.53 -0.97
CA ALA A 81 -12.07 -2.81 -1.46
C ALA A 81 -12.27 -3.96 -0.45
N HIS A 82 -11.76 -5.15 -0.78
CA HIS A 82 -11.90 -6.33 0.06
C HIS A 82 -11.14 -6.19 1.38
N THR A 83 -9.90 -5.70 1.33
CA THR A 83 -9.08 -5.41 2.51
C THR A 83 -8.74 -3.93 2.60
N LEU A 84 -8.24 -3.48 3.77
CA LEU A 84 -7.74 -2.11 3.93
C LEU A 84 -6.57 -1.80 2.98
N GLN A 85 -5.70 -2.78 2.75
CA GLN A 85 -4.56 -2.63 1.85
C GLN A 85 -5.01 -2.50 0.40
N ASP A 86 -5.95 -3.33 -0.03
CA ASP A 86 -6.56 -3.20 -1.36
C ASP A 86 -7.30 -1.87 -1.52
N ALA A 87 -7.91 -1.35 -0.45
CA ALA A 87 -8.62 -0.07 -0.49
C ALA A 87 -7.65 1.09 -0.69
N LYS A 88 -6.43 1.02 -0.11
CA LYS A 88 -5.36 1.98 -0.41
C LYS A 88 -4.93 1.93 -1.87
N LEU A 89 -4.69 0.74 -2.42
CA LEU A 89 -4.30 0.58 -3.82
C LEU A 89 -5.42 1.04 -4.77
N ALA A 90 -6.67 0.69 -4.48
CA ALA A 90 -7.82 1.16 -5.24
C ALA A 90 -8.00 2.68 -5.16
N ALA A 91 -7.72 3.30 -4.01
CA ALA A 91 -7.75 4.75 -3.85
C ALA A 91 -6.63 5.44 -4.64
N LEU A 92 -5.45 4.81 -4.78
CA LEU A 92 -4.41 5.27 -5.70
C LEU A 92 -4.81 5.13 -7.16
N ALA A 93 -5.48 4.05 -7.54
CA ALA A 93 -6.01 3.89 -8.90
C ALA A 93 -7.04 4.99 -9.22
N ASP A 94 -7.90 5.33 -8.26
CA ASP A 94 -8.86 6.43 -8.40
C ASP A 94 -8.17 7.81 -8.47
N LEU A 95 -7.18 8.04 -7.62
CA LEU A 95 -6.33 9.22 -7.68
C LEU A 95 -5.66 9.35 -9.06
N ALA A 96 -5.14 8.26 -9.63
CA ALA A 96 -4.52 8.26 -10.96
C ALA A 96 -5.50 8.70 -12.05
N ARG A 97 -6.77 8.26 -11.97
CA ARG A 97 -7.85 8.72 -12.86
C ARG A 97 -8.08 10.22 -12.74
N SER A 98 -7.99 10.78 -11.52
CA SER A 98 -8.10 12.23 -11.34
C SER A 98 -7.04 12.99 -12.15
N TYR A 99 -5.84 12.43 -12.35
CA TYR A 99 -4.77 12.98 -13.20
C TYR A 99 -4.91 12.65 -14.70
N GLY A 100 -5.99 11.98 -15.09
CA GLY A 100 -6.24 11.55 -16.47
C GLY A 100 -5.45 10.30 -16.88
N VAL A 101 -5.02 9.48 -15.90
CA VAL A 101 -4.51 8.13 -16.17
C VAL A 101 -5.67 7.15 -16.16
N THR A 102 -6.04 6.65 -17.33
CA THR A 102 -6.98 5.53 -17.45
C THR A 102 -6.21 4.23 -17.39
N PRO A 103 -6.63 3.24 -16.57
CA PRO A 103 -6.06 1.91 -16.63
C PRO A 103 -6.23 1.33 -18.04
N THR A 104 -5.27 0.52 -18.46
CA THR A 104 -5.27 -0.16 -19.78
C THR A 104 -6.33 -1.23 -19.88
N SER A 105 -6.84 -1.71 -18.75
CA SER A 105 -7.89 -2.71 -18.64
C SER A 105 -8.98 -2.32 -17.63
N ASP A 106 -10.20 -2.76 -17.90
CA ASP A 106 -11.29 -2.72 -16.93
C ASP A 106 -11.05 -3.71 -15.78
N PRO A 107 -11.73 -3.55 -14.63
CA PRO A 107 -11.61 -4.49 -13.53
C PRO A 107 -12.04 -5.90 -13.94
N ILE A 108 -11.14 -6.87 -13.78
CA ILE A 108 -11.27 -8.25 -14.24
C ILE A 108 -11.46 -9.21 -13.07
N TRP A 109 -12.10 -10.33 -13.35
CA TRP A 109 -12.24 -11.43 -12.38
C TRP A 109 -11.09 -12.41 -12.57
N VAL A 110 -10.44 -12.78 -11.47
CA VAL A 110 -9.38 -13.78 -11.39
C VAL A 110 -9.72 -14.81 -10.33
N GLU A 111 -9.05 -15.95 -10.38
CA GLU A 111 -9.10 -16.94 -9.31
C GLU A 111 -8.59 -16.33 -8.01
N TYR A 112 -9.25 -16.66 -6.91
CA TYR A 112 -8.92 -16.19 -5.57
C TYR A 112 -8.76 -17.36 -4.63
N ASP A 113 -7.58 -17.42 -4.01
CA ASP A 113 -7.31 -18.32 -2.91
C ASP A 113 -7.24 -17.52 -1.60
N PRO A 114 -7.84 -17.98 -0.48
CA PRO A 114 -7.77 -17.26 0.79
C PRO A 114 -6.38 -17.15 1.42
N GLU A 115 -5.47 -18.08 1.11
CA GLU A 115 -4.08 -18.10 1.61
C GLU A 115 -3.15 -17.29 0.69
N ASP A 116 -3.26 -17.46 -0.62
CA ASP A 116 -2.40 -16.82 -1.62
C ASP A 116 -2.94 -15.47 -2.16
N GLY A 117 -4.24 -15.21 -2.02
CA GLY A 117 -4.91 -14.02 -2.52
C GLY A 117 -5.37 -14.13 -3.98
N ALA A 118 -5.57 -12.99 -4.63
CA ALA A 118 -5.99 -12.94 -6.04
C ALA A 118 -4.83 -13.36 -6.95
N ASN A 119 -5.06 -14.33 -7.85
CA ASN A 119 -4.05 -14.76 -8.79
C ASN A 119 -3.92 -13.77 -9.95
N THR A 120 -2.92 -12.89 -9.87
CA THR A 120 -2.64 -11.87 -10.89
C THR A 120 -1.41 -12.19 -11.74
N SER A 121 -0.85 -13.40 -11.62
CA SER A 121 0.43 -13.78 -12.24
C SER A 121 0.39 -13.83 -13.77
N GLU A 122 -0.78 -14.17 -14.33
CA GLU A 122 -1.00 -14.25 -15.78
C GLU A 122 -1.55 -12.94 -16.38
N LEU A 123 -1.75 -11.92 -15.54
CA LEU A 123 -2.27 -10.63 -16.00
C LEU A 123 -1.14 -9.80 -16.58
N GLU A 124 -1.04 -9.78 -17.90
CA GLU A 124 -0.13 -8.87 -18.60
C GLU A 124 -0.52 -7.41 -18.32
N THR A 125 0.35 -6.68 -17.63
CA THR A 125 0.25 -5.22 -17.57
C THR A 125 0.77 -4.68 -18.89
N ASP A 126 -0.12 -4.22 -19.80
CA ASP A 126 0.25 -3.50 -21.04
C ASP A 126 0.80 -2.08 -20.75
N THR A 127 1.50 -1.93 -19.62
CA THR A 127 2.26 -0.74 -19.29
C THR A 127 3.56 -0.87 -20.06
N PRO A 128 3.91 0.08 -20.96
CA PRO A 128 5.15 -0.01 -21.72
C PRO A 128 6.30 -0.20 -20.73
N ALA A 129 6.98 -1.34 -20.84
CA ALA A 129 8.08 -1.68 -19.97
C ALA A 129 9.03 -0.47 -19.91
N PRO A 130 9.43 -0.01 -18.71
CA PRO A 130 10.44 1.03 -18.62
C PRO A 130 11.63 0.56 -19.45
N ARG A 131 12.07 1.39 -20.40
CA ARG A 131 13.29 1.12 -21.18
C ARG A 131 14.35 0.66 -20.18
N PRO A 132 15.04 -0.48 -20.41
CA PRO A 132 16.05 -0.93 -19.47
C PRO A 132 17.06 0.20 -19.30
N ALA A 133 17.03 0.82 -18.12
CA ALA A 133 18.11 1.69 -17.71
C ALA A 133 19.35 0.80 -17.74
N ALA A 134 20.34 1.19 -18.53
CA ALA A 134 21.62 0.50 -18.62
C ALA A 134 22.02 0.00 -17.23
N GLU A 135 22.24 -1.31 -17.11
CA GLU A 135 22.57 -2.01 -15.87
C GLU A 135 23.64 -1.25 -15.12
N ARG A 136 23.20 -0.42 -14.19
CA ARG A 136 24.08 0.16 -13.19
C ARG A 136 24.14 -0.91 -12.10
N PRO A 137 25.35 -1.40 -11.73
CA PRO A 137 25.48 -2.46 -10.75
C PRO A 137 24.69 -2.07 -9.49
N LEU A 138 23.75 -2.95 -9.11
CA LEU A 138 22.93 -2.79 -7.93
C LEU A 138 23.85 -2.53 -6.73
N PRO A 139 23.60 -1.49 -5.91
CA PRO A 139 24.21 -1.44 -4.59
C PRO A 139 23.76 -2.72 -3.85
N PRO A 140 24.66 -3.36 -3.09
CA PRO A 140 24.31 -4.56 -2.35
C PRO A 140 23.11 -4.24 -1.44
N GLN A 141 22.05 -5.03 -1.57
CA GLN A 141 20.92 -4.97 -0.66
C GLN A 141 21.47 -5.05 0.77
N PRO A 142 21.12 -4.10 1.67
CA PRO A 142 21.56 -4.20 3.05
C PRO A 142 21.09 -5.56 3.59
N PRO A 143 21.94 -6.27 4.34
CA PRO A 143 21.62 -7.61 4.81
C PRO A 143 20.30 -7.58 5.56
N ARG A 144 19.37 -8.46 5.16
CA ARG A 144 18.11 -8.70 5.88
C ARG A 144 18.48 -9.10 7.30
N ASP A 145 18.36 -8.15 8.21
CA ASP A 145 18.84 -8.30 9.58
C ASP A 145 17.98 -9.36 10.29
N PRO A 146 18.53 -10.50 10.73
CA PRO A 146 17.78 -11.56 11.42
C PRO A 146 17.15 -11.08 12.75
N GLN A 147 17.54 -9.89 13.22
CA GLN A 147 16.92 -9.22 14.36
C GLN A 147 15.54 -8.63 14.02
N MET A 148 15.29 -8.20 12.79
CA MET A 148 13.99 -7.68 12.34
C MET A 148 12.94 -8.78 12.26
N GLU A 149 13.33 -9.97 11.81
CA GLU A 149 12.47 -11.16 11.81
C GLU A 149 12.11 -11.60 13.23
N LYS A 150 13.09 -11.55 14.15
CA LYS A 150 12.88 -11.88 15.56
C LYS A 150 11.97 -10.86 16.25
N ALA A 151 12.08 -9.57 15.90
CA ALA A 151 11.20 -8.52 16.41
C ALA A 151 9.75 -8.68 15.91
N ARG A 152 9.56 -9.00 14.62
CA ARG A 152 8.24 -9.28 14.04
C ARG A 152 7.54 -10.45 14.73
N ARG A 153 8.25 -11.56 14.90
CA ARG A 153 7.74 -12.73 15.65
C ARG A 153 7.35 -12.42 17.09
N HIS A 154 8.10 -11.54 17.75
CA HIS A 154 7.80 -11.14 19.13
C HIS A 154 6.56 -10.25 19.23
N ILE A 155 6.30 -9.43 18.22
CA ILE A 155 5.08 -8.61 18.11
C ILE A 155 3.86 -9.50 17.86
N GLU A 156 4.00 -10.53 17.00
CA GLU A 156 2.95 -11.52 16.75
C GLU A 156 2.57 -12.31 18.01
N ASP A 157 3.56 -12.77 18.78
CA ASP A 157 3.33 -13.50 20.05
C ASP A 157 2.61 -12.62 21.09
N LEU A 158 3.01 -11.34 21.21
CA LEU A 158 2.33 -10.35 22.07
C LEU A 158 0.89 -10.06 21.62
N LEU A 159 0.63 -10.01 20.32
CA LEU A 159 -0.71 -9.82 19.77
C LEU A 159 -1.61 -11.02 20.05
N GLU A 160 -1.07 -12.23 19.95
CA GLU A 160 -1.79 -13.46 20.27
C GLU A 160 -2.14 -13.52 21.76
N GLN A 161 -1.21 -13.16 22.65
CA GLN A 161 -1.48 -13.07 24.09
C GLN A 161 -2.53 -11.99 24.43
N LEU A 162 -2.46 -10.81 23.80
CA LEU A 162 -3.46 -9.74 23.99
C LEU A 162 -4.84 -10.11 23.44
N LYS A 163 -4.90 -10.94 22.39
CA LYS A 163 -6.14 -11.51 21.85
C LYS A 163 -6.77 -12.50 22.82
N VAL A 164 -5.97 -13.38 23.43
CA VAL A 164 -6.43 -14.33 24.47
C VAL A 164 -6.91 -13.61 25.73
N ALA A 165 -6.29 -12.47 26.07
CA ALA A 165 -6.69 -11.62 27.19
C ALA A 165 -7.94 -10.74 26.92
N GLY A 166 -8.58 -10.85 25.74
CA GLY A 166 -9.77 -10.09 25.38
C GLY A 166 -9.52 -8.60 25.05
N ARG A 167 -8.26 -8.18 24.96
CA ARG A 167 -7.83 -6.80 24.63
C ARG A 167 -7.26 -6.63 23.23
N GLY A 168 -7.44 -7.64 22.36
CA GLY A 168 -6.94 -7.62 20.97
C GLY A 168 -7.45 -6.45 20.13
N GLY A 169 -8.63 -5.90 20.45
CA GLY A 169 -9.19 -4.73 19.76
C GLY A 169 -8.42 -3.43 20.03
N GLU A 170 -7.84 -3.25 21.22
CA GLU A 170 -7.02 -2.07 21.55
C GLU A 170 -5.61 -2.20 20.99
N ALA A 171 -5.04 -3.41 21.02
CA ALA A 171 -3.76 -3.72 20.40
C ALA A 171 -3.77 -3.49 18.89
N ALA A 172 -4.82 -3.94 18.21
CA ALA A 172 -5.02 -3.70 16.77
C ALA A 172 -5.17 -2.19 16.46
N ARG A 173 -5.83 -1.43 17.34
CA ARG A 173 -6.01 0.03 17.17
C ARG A 173 -4.71 0.81 17.33
N ILE A 174 -3.77 0.33 18.14
CA ILE A 174 -2.43 0.93 18.30
C ILE A 174 -1.55 0.65 17.08
N LEU A 175 -1.57 -0.59 16.58
CA LEU A 175 -0.88 -0.94 15.33
C LEU A 175 -1.46 -0.22 14.11
N MET A 176 -2.77 0.07 14.12
CA MET A 176 -3.42 0.88 13.09
C MET A 176 -3.03 2.37 13.11
N ARG A 177 -2.39 2.87 14.18
CA ARG A 177 -1.97 4.27 14.31
C ARG A 177 -0.57 4.56 13.77
N GLY A 178 0.21 3.52 13.44
CA GLY A 178 1.53 3.62 12.85
C GLY A 178 2.14 2.23 12.78
N TYR A 179 2.38 1.74 11.57
CA TYR A 179 3.17 0.52 11.38
C TYR A 179 4.62 0.91 11.66
N GLY A 180 5.31 0.14 12.50
CA GLY A 180 6.72 0.33 12.81
C GLY A 180 7.61 0.13 11.59
N GLU A 181 7.59 1.08 10.66
CA GLU A 181 8.47 1.19 9.50
C GLU A 181 9.88 1.61 9.94
N THR A 182 10.01 2.17 11.15
CA THR A 182 11.29 2.47 11.79
C THR A 182 11.49 1.77 13.14
N LEU A 183 12.76 1.58 13.54
CA LEU A 183 13.13 0.99 14.84
C LEU A 183 12.64 1.81 16.05
N GLU A 184 12.51 3.14 15.89
CA GLU A 184 11.95 4.02 16.92
C GLU A 184 10.45 3.85 17.08
N GLU A 185 9.71 3.73 15.98
CA GLU A 185 8.27 3.43 16.02
C GLU A 185 8.00 2.04 16.59
N SER A 186 8.83 1.05 16.23
CA SER A 186 8.75 -0.31 16.79
C SER A 186 8.92 -0.32 18.33
N ARG A 187 9.82 0.53 18.87
CA ARG A 187 10.01 0.67 20.32
C ARG A 187 8.87 1.40 21.02
N ALA A 188 8.27 2.40 20.37
CA ALA A 188 7.11 3.11 20.89
C ALA A 188 5.89 2.18 20.98
N ILE A 189 5.61 1.43 19.92
CA ILE A 189 4.53 0.44 19.85
C ILE A 189 4.73 -0.66 20.90
N TYR A 190 5.96 -1.17 21.05
CA TYR A 190 6.28 -2.17 22.08
C TYR A 190 6.01 -1.64 23.49
N LYS A 191 6.36 -0.38 23.76
CA LYS A 191 6.16 0.23 25.09
C LYS A 191 4.68 0.47 25.40
N ASP A 192 3.89 0.87 24.41
CA ASP A 192 2.43 1.04 24.54
C ASP A 192 1.71 -0.31 24.71
N LEU A 193 2.08 -1.33 23.93
CA LEU A 193 1.52 -2.69 24.07
C LEU A 193 1.87 -3.31 25.44
N HIS A 194 3.11 -3.13 25.92
CA HIS A 194 3.53 -3.62 27.22
C HIS A 194 2.89 -2.84 28.39
N ALA A 195 2.56 -1.56 28.22
CA ALA A 195 1.80 -0.79 29.20
C ALA A 195 0.34 -1.28 29.29
N LEU A 196 -0.26 -1.63 28.16
CA LEU A 196 -1.61 -2.22 28.06
C LEU A 196 -1.71 -3.63 28.64
N LEU A 197 -0.63 -4.41 28.60
CA LEU A 197 -0.57 -5.75 29.19
C LEU A 197 -0.43 -5.70 30.73
N LYS A 198 0.14 -4.62 31.28
CA LYS A 198 0.46 -4.49 32.72
C LYS A 198 -0.55 -3.68 33.53
N GLY A 199 -1.55 -3.06 32.89
CA GLY A 199 -2.66 -2.33 33.53
C GLY A 199 -3.97 -3.08 33.42
#